data_AF-A0A2T8F7X2-F1
#
_entry.id   AF-A0A2T8F7X2-F1
#
_cell.length_a   1.000
_cell.length_b   1.000
_cell.length_c   1.000
_cell.angle_alpha   90.00
_cell.angle_beta   90.00
_cell.angle_gamma   90.00
#
_symmetry.space_group_name_H-M   'P 1'
#
loop_
_entity.id
_entity.type
_entity.pdbx_description
1 polymer ?
#
loop_
_entity_poly.entity_id
_entity_poly.type
_entity_poly.pdbx_seq_one_letter_code
_entity_poly.pdbx_strand_id
1 'polypeptide(L)'
;MVFVVVGILVNRGIGPLPDAEGCRAEVDGHVVELSLEQAENAALITAISVQRGLPARAASIALATAYQESKIVNVEHGDRDSLGLFQQRPSQGWGTREQVLDPVHATHAFYDALEKVDGYREMDITEAAQAVQRSAYPDAYAQHEADARALASALTGNSPAAFWCTTPGDADEAPDRLDGQGLVQRAAVVRDEIEGVFGPQSMGGFQPGGVSSGHMAGSAHYEGRAVDVFVRPISPGNRRSGWAIASYLVAQADRLSINTVIFDDRIWHAGSRSDDGWTDYEVPSSSRGDQAILEHRDHVHVDVAD
;
A
#
# COMPACT_ATOMS: atom_id res chain seq x y z
N MET A 1 -21.46 -40.53 -41.14
CA MET A 1 -21.06 -39.19 -40.66
C MET A 1 -21.16 -39.22 -39.15
N VAL A 2 -20.05 -39.46 -38.45
CA VAL A 2 -20.00 -39.54 -36.99
C VAL A 2 -19.26 -38.29 -36.54
N PHE A 3 -19.95 -37.38 -35.86
CA PHE A 3 -19.31 -36.23 -35.23
C PHE A 3 -18.77 -36.66 -33.87
N VAL A 4 -17.46 -36.62 -33.72
CA VAL A 4 -16.80 -36.68 -32.41
C VAL A 4 -16.68 -35.25 -31.92
N VAL A 5 -17.47 -34.89 -30.91
CA VAL A 5 -17.30 -33.64 -30.18
C VAL A 5 -16.27 -33.91 -29.08
N VAL A 6 -15.07 -33.37 -29.24
CA VAL A 6 -14.07 -33.31 -28.17
C VAL A 6 -14.46 -32.15 -27.27
N GLY A 7 -15.08 -32.45 -26.13
CA GLY A 7 -15.29 -31.48 -25.06
C GLY A 7 -13.97 -31.26 -24.33
N ILE A 8 -13.41 -30.05 -24.43
CA ILE A 8 -12.35 -29.60 -23.53
C ILE A 8 -13.01 -29.29 -22.19
N LEU A 9 -12.83 -30.17 -21.21
CA LEU A 9 -13.10 -29.87 -19.81
C LEU A 9 -12.05 -28.86 -19.34
N VAL A 10 -12.43 -27.59 -19.22
CA VAL A 10 -11.66 -26.61 -18.46
C VAL A 10 -11.87 -26.94 -16.99
N ASN A 11 -10.89 -27.60 -16.40
CA ASN A 11 -10.88 -27.96 -14.99
C ASN A 11 -10.85 -26.65 -14.17
N ARG A 12 -11.98 -26.31 -13.53
CA ARG A 12 -12.01 -25.27 -12.48
C ARG A 12 -11.27 -25.83 -11.26
N GLY A 13 -10.27 -25.07 -10.80
CA GLY A 13 -9.25 -25.49 -9.85
C GLY A 13 -9.79 -26.10 -8.57
N ILE A 14 -9.37 -27.33 -8.30
CA ILE A 14 -9.28 -27.96 -6.98
C ILE A 14 -8.00 -28.81 -7.03
N GLY A 15 -6.88 -28.28 -6.53
CA GLY A 15 -5.55 -28.92 -6.47
C GLY A 15 -4.51 -28.01 -5.78
N PRO A 16 -3.43 -28.55 -5.18
CA PRO A 16 -2.69 -27.93 -4.07
C PRO A 16 -1.48 -27.12 -4.56
N LEU A 17 -1.72 -25.93 -5.06
CA LEU A 17 -0.68 -24.92 -5.21
C LEU A 17 -1.16 -23.69 -4.43
N PRO A 18 -0.34 -23.10 -3.54
CA PRO A 18 -0.69 -21.81 -2.95
C PRO A 18 -0.95 -20.82 -4.08
N ASP A 19 -1.91 -19.92 -3.90
CA ASP A 19 -2.07 -18.78 -4.79
C ASP A 19 -0.72 -18.06 -4.90
N ALA A 20 -0.40 -17.54 -6.08
CA ALA A 20 0.89 -16.91 -6.30
C ALA A 20 0.97 -15.64 -5.44
N GLU A 21 1.95 -15.59 -4.53
CA GLU A 21 2.26 -14.41 -3.70
C GLU A 21 2.22 -13.13 -4.53
N GLY A 22 1.58 -12.10 -4.01
CA GLY A 22 1.34 -10.87 -4.77
C GLY A 22 0.21 -10.04 -4.20
N CYS A 23 -0.13 -8.96 -4.88
CA CYS A 23 -1.22 -8.09 -4.48
C CYS A 23 -2.16 -7.81 -5.64
N ARG A 24 -3.40 -7.51 -5.28
CA ARG A 24 -4.48 -7.26 -6.21
C ARG A 24 -5.19 -5.96 -5.87
N ALA A 25 -5.49 -5.17 -6.90
CA ALA A 25 -6.46 -4.09 -6.83
C ALA A 25 -7.67 -4.44 -7.69
N GLU A 26 -8.88 -4.29 -7.16
CA GLU A 26 -10.12 -4.46 -7.91
C GLU A 26 -11.04 -3.26 -7.74
N VAL A 27 -11.21 -2.47 -8.81
CA VAL A 27 -12.03 -1.26 -8.80
C VAL A 27 -12.97 -1.29 -10.00
N ASP A 28 -14.28 -1.22 -9.75
CA ASP A 28 -15.33 -1.26 -10.79
C ASP A 28 -15.20 -2.45 -11.78
N GLY A 29 -14.72 -3.59 -11.30
CA GLY A 29 -14.48 -4.81 -12.09
C GLY A 29 -13.20 -4.80 -12.93
N HIS A 30 -12.40 -3.73 -12.86
CA HIS A 30 -11.03 -3.70 -13.40
C HIS A 30 -10.07 -4.26 -12.36
N VAL A 31 -9.31 -5.29 -12.74
CA VAL A 31 -8.39 -6.01 -11.86
C VAL A 31 -6.96 -5.72 -12.27
N VAL A 32 -6.11 -5.37 -11.30
CA VAL A 32 -4.67 -5.20 -11.47
C VAL A 32 -3.96 -6.15 -10.51
N GLU A 33 -3.14 -7.04 -11.05
CA GLU A 33 -2.29 -7.95 -10.29
C GLU A 33 -0.86 -7.40 -10.26
N LEU A 34 -0.19 -7.49 -9.10
CA LEU A 34 1.15 -6.98 -8.84
C LEU A 34 1.97 -8.02 -8.09
N SER A 35 3.28 -8.08 -8.34
CA SER A 35 4.19 -8.71 -7.37
C SER A 35 4.22 -7.91 -6.06
N LEU A 36 4.69 -8.53 -4.97
CA LEU A 36 4.89 -7.82 -3.70
C LEU A 36 5.79 -6.58 -3.87
N GLU A 37 6.90 -6.69 -4.60
CA GLU A 37 7.78 -5.54 -4.89
C GLU A 37 7.05 -4.42 -5.66
N GLN A 38 6.25 -4.76 -6.66
CA GLN A 38 5.48 -3.75 -7.41
C GLN A 38 4.43 -3.08 -6.52
N ALA A 39 3.79 -3.85 -5.63
CA ALA A 39 2.83 -3.34 -4.68
C ALA A 39 3.46 -2.39 -3.66
N GLU A 40 4.62 -2.74 -3.11
CA GLU A 40 5.36 -1.88 -2.19
C GLU A 40 5.68 -0.52 -2.83
N ASN A 41 6.22 -0.54 -4.05
CA ASN A 41 6.57 0.66 -4.78
C ASN A 41 5.33 1.48 -5.19
N ALA A 42 4.25 0.83 -5.64
CA ALA A 42 3.00 1.51 -6.01
C ALA A 42 2.34 2.18 -4.79
N ALA A 43 2.34 1.50 -3.64
CA ALA A 43 1.84 2.03 -2.39
C ALA A 43 2.67 3.22 -1.91
N LEU A 44 4.01 3.16 -2.01
CA LEU A 44 4.90 4.28 -1.67
C LEU A 44 4.65 5.51 -2.56
N ILE A 45 4.60 5.31 -3.89
CA ILE A 45 4.29 6.39 -4.85
C ILE A 45 2.98 7.08 -4.49
N THR A 46 1.98 6.29 -4.12
CA THR A 46 0.64 6.80 -3.78
C THR A 46 0.61 7.45 -2.40
N ALA A 47 1.26 6.87 -1.40
CA ALA A 47 1.31 7.40 -0.05
C ALA A 47 1.98 8.78 -0.01
N ILE A 48 3.05 8.99 -0.79
CA ILE A 48 3.70 10.31 -0.92
C ILE A 48 2.74 11.33 -1.58
N SER A 49 1.90 10.92 -2.55
CA SER A 49 0.85 11.81 -3.09
C SER A 49 -0.13 12.24 -2.00
N VAL A 50 -0.56 11.30 -1.15
CA VAL A 50 -1.48 11.57 -0.03
C VAL A 50 -0.82 12.49 1.00
N GLN A 51 0.42 12.20 1.39
CA GLN A 51 1.22 13.02 2.33
C GLN A 51 1.32 14.47 1.85
N ARG A 52 1.53 14.69 0.55
CA ARG A 52 1.63 16.02 -0.07
C ARG A 52 0.28 16.70 -0.27
N GLY A 53 -0.85 16.06 0.04
CA GLY A 53 -2.18 16.58 -0.21
C GLY A 53 -2.53 16.70 -1.69
N LEU A 54 -1.86 15.93 -2.56
CA LEU A 54 -2.10 15.92 -4.00
C LEU A 54 -3.37 15.12 -4.32
N PRO A 55 -4.12 15.48 -5.38
CA PRO A 55 -5.29 14.72 -5.80
C PRO A 55 -4.90 13.31 -6.25
N ALA A 56 -5.80 12.33 -6.14
CA ALA A 56 -5.57 10.95 -6.62
C ALA A 56 -5.12 10.87 -8.08
N ARG A 57 -5.46 11.87 -8.91
CA ARG A 57 -4.96 12.00 -10.28
C ARG A 57 -3.44 12.12 -10.35
N ALA A 58 -2.78 12.80 -9.41
CA ALA A 58 -1.32 12.88 -9.37
C ALA A 58 -0.71 11.48 -9.19
N ALA A 59 -1.27 10.68 -8.27
CA ALA A 59 -0.89 9.28 -8.10
C ALA A 59 -1.14 8.45 -9.38
N SER A 60 -2.26 8.64 -10.09
CA SER A 60 -2.49 7.97 -11.38
C SER A 60 -1.42 8.32 -12.42
N ILE A 61 -0.98 9.58 -12.49
CA ILE A 61 0.06 10.01 -13.43
C ILE A 61 1.41 9.40 -13.06
N ALA A 62 1.77 9.43 -11.78
CA ALA A 62 3.02 8.85 -11.29
C ALA A 62 3.06 7.33 -11.48
N LEU A 63 1.98 6.62 -11.16
CA LEU A 63 1.89 5.17 -11.35
C LEU A 63 1.95 4.78 -12.84
N ALA A 64 1.22 5.48 -13.73
CA ALA A 64 1.32 5.23 -15.17
C ALA A 64 2.74 5.46 -15.69
N THR A 65 3.42 6.47 -15.16
CA THR A 65 4.82 6.76 -15.48
C THR A 65 5.72 5.62 -15.02
N ALA A 66 5.69 5.25 -13.73
CA ALA A 66 6.52 4.17 -13.20
C ALA A 66 6.25 2.81 -13.88
N TYR A 67 5.01 2.55 -14.28
CA TYR A 67 4.65 1.36 -15.05
C TYR A 67 5.32 1.34 -16.43
N GLN A 68 5.33 2.48 -17.11
CA GLN A 68 5.96 2.59 -18.40
C GLN A 68 7.49 2.51 -18.31
N GLU A 69 8.07 3.23 -17.34
CA GLU A 69 9.51 3.40 -17.22
C GLU A 69 10.21 2.15 -16.66
N SER A 70 9.63 1.50 -15.66
CA SER A 70 10.30 0.39 -14.97
C SER A 70 9.39 -0.79 -14.59
N LYS A 71 8.13 -0.78 -15.03
CA LYS A 71 7.10 -1.72 -14.56
C LYS A 71 6.90 -1.66 -13.03
N ILE A 72 7.09 -0.48 -12.44
CA ILE A 72 6.99 -0.23 -10.99
C ILE A 72 8.03 -1.03 -10.18
N VAL A 73 9.17 -1.33 -10.78
CA VAL A 73 10.32 -1.97 -10.13
C VAL A 73 11.46 -0.97 -10.02
N ASN A 74 12.16 -0.95 -8.89
CA ASN A 74 13.24 0.01 -8.68
C ASN A 74 14.56 -0.51 -9.27
N VAL A 75 14.76 -0.31 -10.58
CA VAL A 75 15.84 -0.94 -11.34
C VAL A 75 17.17 -0.16 -11.32
N GLU A 76 18.30 -0.87 -11.25
CA GLU A 76 19.64 -0.28 -11.29
C GLU A 76 20.23 -0.08 -12.70
N HIS A 77 19.40 -0.24 -13.73
CA HIS A 77 19.80 -0.17 -15.13
C HIS A 77 18.74 0.56 -15.98
N GLY A 78 19.14 0.95 -17.19
CA GLY A 78 18.32 1.72 -18.12
C GLY A 78 19.11 2.21 -19.32
N ASP A 79 18.48 3.00 -20.20
CA ASP A 79 19.21 3.69 -21.26
C ASP A 79 20.15 4.76 -20.68
N ARG A 80 21.41 4.77 -21.12
CA ARG A 80 22.47 5.66 -20.61
C ARG A 80 22.66 5.53 -19.10
N ASP A 81 22.29 6.55 -18.33
CA ASP A 81 22.38 6.63 -16.86
C ASP A 81 20.99 6.71 -16.21
N SER A 82 19.94 6.24 -16.90
CA SER A 82 18.57 6.17 -16.36
C SER A 82 18.46 5.08 -15.31
N LEU A 83 17.81 5.38 -14.19
CA LEU A 83 17.75 4.51 -13.01
C LEU A 83 16.42 4.65 -12.27
N GLY A 84 16.11 3.63 -11.47
CA GLY A 84 15.03 3.62 -10.50
C GLY A 84 13.62 3.59 -11.10
N LEU A 85 12.63 3.83 -10.24
CA LEU A 85 11.19 3.74 -10.55
C LEU A 85 10.76 4.55 -11.77
N PHE A 86 11.37 5.72 -11.97
CA PHE A 86 10.96 6.66 -13.00
C PHE A 86 12.01 6.78 -14.12
N GLN A 87 13.01 5.88 -14.18
CA GLN A 87 14.12 5.97 -15.14
C GLN A 87 14.75 7.37 -15.19
N GLN A 88 14.88 8.01 -14.02
CA GLN A 88 15.42 9.35 -13.87
C GLN A 88 16.94 9.34 -14.09
N ARG A 89 17.46 10.40 -14.71
CA ARG A 89 18.87 10.50 -15.10
C ARG A 89 19.63 11.49 -14.23
N PRO A 90 20.67 11.08 -13.49
CA PRO A 90 21.55 11.99 -12.77
C PRO A 90 22.14 13.08 -13.66
N SER A 91 22.56 12.73 -14.88
CA SER A 91 23.10 13.68 -15.86
C SER A 91 22.11 14.74 -16.34
N GLN A 92 20.81 14.58 -16.09
CA GLN A 92 19.77 15.57 -16.41
C GLN A 92 19.30 16.37 -15.18
N GLY A 93 19.94 16.18 -14.02
CA GLY A 93 19.68 16.97 -12.82
C GLY A 93 18.59 16.43 -11.90
N TRP A 94 18.20 15.16 -12.04
CA TRP A 94 17.23 14.51 -11.15
C TRP A 94 17.78 14.13 -9.76
N GLY A 95 19.11 14.14 -9.59
CA GLY A 95 19.79 13.80 -8.34
C GLY A 95 21.13 13.09 -8.59
N THR A 96 21.80 12.63 -7.53
CA THR A 96 22.91 11.67 -7.66
C THR A 96 22.40 10.27 -7.98
N ARG A 97 23.29 9.33 -8.31
CA ARG A 97 22.92 7.92 -8.52
C ARG A 97 22.18 7.35 -7.31
N GLU A 98 22.67 7.63 -6.11
CA GLU A 98 22.10 7.15 -4.86
C GLU A 98 20.71 7.73 -4.64
N GLN A 99 20.51 9.02 -4.96
CA GLN A 99 19.23 9.69 -4.82
C GLN A 99 18.18 9.18 -5.81
N VAL A 100 18.54 8.94 -7.08
CA VAL A 100 17.57 8.42 -8.07
C VAL A 100 17.21 6.94 -7.84
N LEU A 101 18.06 6.20 -7.13
CA LEU A 101 17.79 4.83 -6.69
C LEU A 101 17.05 4.77 -5.35
N ASP A 102 16.96 5.88 -4.62
CA ASP A 102 16.09 5.99 -3.45
C ASP A 102 14.65 6.27 -3.94
N PRO A 103 13.71 5.31 -3.80
CA PRO A 103 12.36 5.47 -4.31
C PRO A 103 11.58 6.59 -3.62
N VAL A 104 11.93 6.97 -2.39
CA VAL A 104 11.34 8.13 -1.70
C VAL A 104 11.77 9.42 -2.40
N HIS A 105 13.08 9.63 -2.56
CA HIS A 105 13.62 10.80 -3.27
C HIS A 105 13.09 10.88 -4.70
N ALA A 106 13.15 9.79 -5.46
CA ALA A 106 12.73 9.75 -6.87
C ALA A 106 11.25 10.12 -7.03
N THR A 107 10.40 9.65 -6.11
CA THR A 107 8.96 9.98 -6.09
C THR A 107 8.72 11.45 -5.74
N HIS A 108 9.39 11.99 -4.72
CA HIS A 108 9.29 13.42 -4.40
C HIS A 108 9.75 14.29 -5.58
N ALA A 109 10.87 13.94 -6.22
CA ALA A 109 11.38 14.66 -7.38
C ALA A 109 10.40 14.61 -8.57
N PHE A 110 9.74 13.48 -8.81
CA PHE A 110 8.71 13.36 -9.85
C PHE A 110 7.55 14.31 -9.59
N TYR A 111 6.99 14.31 -8.37
CA TYR A 111 5.89 15.20 -8.02
C TYR A 111 6.30 16.68 -8.02
N ASP A 112 7.53 17.01 -7.63
CA ASP A 112 8.06 18.38 -7.73
C ASP A 112 8.14 18.89 -9.17
N ALA A 113 8.34 17.98 -10.13
CA ALA A 113 8.28 18.29 -11.55
C ALA A 113 6.82 18.37 -12.04
N LEU A 114 5.96 17.44 -11.62
CA LEU A 114 4.54 17.42 -12.00
C LEU A 114 3.80 18.69 -11.57
N GLU A 115 4.04 19.19 -10.36
CA GLU A 115 3.40 20.42 -9.86
C GLU A 115 3.80 21.68 -10.63
N LYS A 116 4.89 21.64 -11.41
CA LYS A 116 5.31 22.73 -12.30
C LYS A 116 4.65 22.66 -13.68
N VAL A 117 3.89 21.59 -13.97
CA VAL A 117 3.15 21.44 -15.22
C VAL A 117 1.78 22.10 -15.06
N ASP A 118 1.63 23.28 -15.67
CA ASP A 118 0.38 24.03 -15.66
C ASP A 118 -0.78 23.20 -16.22
N GLY A 119 -1.85 23.00 -15.45
CA GLY A 119 -3.05 22.27 -15.89
C GLY A 119 -2.91 20.75 -15.96
N TYR A 120 -1.90 20.15 -15.31
CA TYR A 120 -1.74 18.68 -15.32
C TYR A 120 -2.97 17.92 -14.79
N ARG A 121 -3.80 18.59 -13.97
CA ARG A 121 -5.00 18.00 -13.36
C ARG A 121 -6.10 17.75 -14.39
N GLU A 122 -6.04 18.41 -15.53
CA GLU A 122 -7.03 18.35 -16.59
C GLU A 122 -6.46 17.68 -17.87
N MET A 123 -5.14 17.68 -18.05
CA MET A 123 -4.42 17.01 -19.16
C MET A 123 -4.62 15.51 -19.16
N ASP A 124 -4.62 14.86 -20.32
CA ASP A 124 -4.57 13.39 -20.38
C ASP A 124 -3.35 12.87 -19.60
N ILE A 125 -3.47 11.68 -18.98
CA ILE A 125 -2.41 11.17 -18.09
C ILE A 125 -1.10 11.02 -18.88
N THR A 126 -1.18 10.50 -20.11
CA THR A 126 -0.02 10.38 -21.00
C THR A 126 0.64 11.73 -21.31
N GLU A 127 -0.15 12.80 -21.47
CA GLU A 127 0.37 14.14 -21.74
C GLU A 127 1.06 14.74 -20.51
N ALA A 128 0.47 14.58 -19.32
CA ALA A 128 1.06 15.04 -18.07
C ALA A 128 2.35 14.28 -17.75
N ALA A 129 2.34 12.95 -17.90
CA ALA A 129 3.52 12.10 -17.73
C ALA A 129 4.64 12.50 -18.70
N GLN A 130 4.30 12.71 -19.98
CA GLN A 130 5.24 13.17 -20.98
C GLN A 130 5.77 14.58 -20.72
N ALA A 131 4.95 15.50 -20.18
CA ALA A 131 5.39 16.85 -19.83
C ALA A 131 6.47 16.82 -18.73
N VAL A 132 6.38 15.86 -17.81
CA VAL A 132 7.39 15.61 -16.78
C VAL A 132 8.63 14.93 -17.36
N GLN A 133 8.46 13.77 -18.02
CA GLN A 133 9.58 12.90 -18.41
C GLN A 133 10.27 13.30 -19.70
N ARG A 134 9.54 13.94 -20.63
CA ARG A 134 10.02 14.30 -21.97
C ARG A 134 10.67 13.13 -22.70
N SER A 135 10.01 11.97 -22.67
CA SER A 135 10.50 10.73 -23.28
C SER A 135 10.43 10.77 -24.81
N ALA A 136 11.04 9.76 -25.47
CA ALA A 136 10.95 9.58 -26.92
C ALA A 136 9.62 8.94 -27.39
N TYR A 137 8.79 8.44 -26.47
CA TYR A 137 7.57 7.67 -26.77
C TYR A 137 6.37 8.21 -26.00
N PRO A 138 5.84 9.40 -26.38
CA PRO A 138 4.85 10.12 -25.59
C PRO A 138 3.54 9.36 -25.39
N ASP A 139 3.15 8.50 -26.33
CA ASP A 139 1.89 7.75 -26.27
C ASP A 139 2.00 6.44 -25.48
N ALA A 140 3.21 6.05 -25.05
CA ALA A 140 3.43 4.76 -24.41
C ALA A 140 2.82 4.69 -23.00
N TYR A 141 2.64 5.82 -22.31
CA TYR A 141 2.00 5.84 -20.98
C TYR A 141 0.50 5.52 -21.06
N ALA A 142 -0.16 5.83 -22.19
CA ALA A 142 -1.58 5.63 -22.40
C ALA A 142 -2.02 4.17 -22.14
N GLN A 143 -1.15 3.20 -22.43
CA GLN A 143 -1.43 1.77 -22.22
C GLN A 143 -1.57 1.38 -20.74
N HIS A 144 -1.10 2.22 -19.82
CA HIS A 144 -1.08 1.97 -18.38
C HIS A 144 -2.11 2.81 -17.60
N GLU A 145 -2.89 3.66 -18.27
CA GLU A 145 -3.79 4.59 -17.58
C GLU A 145 -4.90 3.90 -16.80
N ALA A 146 -5.46 2.80 -17.31
CA ALA A 146 -6.52 2.07 -16.64
C ALA A 146 -6.02 1.45 -15.33
N ASP A 147 -4.89 0.73 -15.40
CA ASP A 147 -4.26 0.11 -14.23
C ASP A 147 -3.84 1.17 -13.20
N ALA A 148 -3.22 2.25 -13.66
CA ALA A 148 -2.77 3.33 -12.78
C ALA A 148 -3.93 4.06 -12.09
N ARG A 149 -5.09 4.22 -12.75
CA ARG A 149 -6.30 4.78 -12.14
C ARG A 149 -6.89 3.84 -11.09
N ALA A 150 -6.96 2.54 -11.37
CA ALA A 150 -7.47 1.55 -10.43
C ALA A 150 -6.57 1.48 -9.17
N LEU A 151 -5.25 1.36 -9.36
CA LEU A 151 -4.27 1.37 -8.27
C LEU A 151 -4.35 2.66 -7.46
N ALA A 152 -4.33 3.83 -8.11
CA ALA A 152 -4.44 5.10 -7.41
C ALA A 152 -5.75 5.19 -6.61
N SER A 153 -6.89 4.75 -7.17
CA SER A 153 -8.18 4.80 -6.49
C SER A 153 -8.19 3.95 -5.22
N ALA A 154 -7.67 2.73 -5.29
CA ALA A 154 -7.59 1.82 -4.15
C ALA A 154 -6.58 2.32 -3.09
N LEU A 155 -5.34 2.61 -3.51
CA LEU A 155 -4.24 2.98 -2.60
C LEU A 155 -4.39 4.39 -1.99
N THR A 156 -5.16 5.30 -2.59
CA THR A 156 -5.52 6.59 -1.95
C THR A 156 -6.76 6.51 -1.06
N GLY A 157 -7.34 5.32 -0.90
CA GLY A 157 -8.55 5.10 -0.10
C GLY A 157 -9.85 5.64 -0.70
N ASN A 158 -9.86 5.96 -2.00
CA ASN A 158 -11.10 6.34 -2.71
C ASN A 158 -11.99 5.14 -2.99
N SER A 159 -11.40 3.94 -3.11
CA SER A 159 -12.10 2.66 -3.14
C SER A 159 -11.74 1.84 -1.90
N PRO A 160 -12.53 1.93 -0.81
CA PRO A 160 -12.34 1.16 0.42
C PRO A 160 -12.19 -0.35 0.15
N ALA A 161 -11.26 -1.00 0.87
CA ALA A 161 -11.03 -2.46 0.80
C ALA A 161 -10.73 -3.03 -0.60
N ALA A 162 -10.43 -2.17 -1.58
CA ALA A 162 -10.23 -2.58 -2.98
C ALA A 162 -8.81 -3.07 -3.29
N PHE A 163 -7.89 -3.03 -2.33
CA PHE A 163 -6.50 -3.47 -2.46
C PHE A 163 -6.16 -4.45 -1.34
N TRP A 164 -5.62 -5.61 -1.69
CA TRP A 164 -5.13 -6.60 -0.72
C TRP A 164 -3.96 -7.39 -1.27
N CYS A 165 -3.23 -8.08 -0.38
CA CYS A 165 -2.11 -8.92 -0.73
C CYS A 165 -2.30 -10.34 -0.22
N THR A 166 -1.77 -11.30 -0.97
CA THR A 166 -1.47 -12.66 -0.57
C THR A 166 -0.02 -12.71 -0.15
N THR A 167 0.24 -12.98 1.14
CA THR A 167 1.58 -13.04 1.72
C THR A 167 1.82 -14.41 2.36
N PRO A 168 3.07 -14.90 2.38
CA PRO A 168 3.38 -16.20 2.98
C PRO A 168 3.12 -16.20 4.50
N GLY A 169 3.24 -15.04 5.15
CA GLY A 169 2.95 -14.85 6.58
C GLY A 169 3.92 -15.59 7.50
N ASP A 170 5.05 -16.06 6.96
CA ASP A 170 6.17 -16.52 7.75
C ASP A 170 7.04 -15.33 8.14
N ALA A 171 7.31 -15.22 9.43
CA ALA A 171 8.25 -14.26 9.96
C ALA A 171 9.24 -15.03 10.84
N ASP A 172 10.54 -14.73 10.71
CA ASP A 172 11.56 -15.30 11.60
C ASP A 172 11.23 -14.97 13.06
N GLU A 173 11.64 -15.78 14.02
CA GLU A 173 11.42 -15.43 15.43
C GLU A 173 12.17 -14.13 15.78
N ALA A 174 11.49 -13.15 16.38
CA ALA A 174 12.06 -11.87 16.79
C ALA A 174 12.07 -11.71 18.31
N PRO A 175 12.95 -10.87 18.89
CA PRO A 175 12.93 -10.63 20.32
C PRO A 175 11.71 -9.81 20.78
N ASP A 176 10.95 -10.34 21.73
CA ASP A 176 9.79 -9.68 22.37
C ASP A 176 10.15 -8.59 23.40
N ARG A 177 11.38 -8.08 23.33
CA ARG A 177 11.82 -7.06 24.28
C ARG A 177 11.24 -5.70 23.90
N LEU A 178 10.42 -5.15 24.80
CA LEU A 178 9.91 -3.79 24.66
C LEU A 178 11.01 -2.73 24.70
N ASP A 179 10.89 -1.74 23.82
CA ASP A 179 11.68 -0.52 23.81
C ASP A 179 11.21 0.48 24.89
N GLY A 180 11.79 1.68 24.90
CA GLY A 180 11.42 2.73 25.86
C GLY A 180 9.99 3.27 25.69
N GLN A 181 9.35 3.03 24.54
CA GLN A 181 7.96 3.39 24.25
C GLN A 181 6.99 2.25 24.56
N GLY A 182 7.48 1.05 24.89
CA GLY A 182 6.65 -0.12 25.17
C GLY A 182 6.26 -0.90 23.91
N LEU A 183 7.05 -0.80 22.83
CA LEU A 183 6.86 -1.56 21.60
C LEU A 183 7.98 -2.58 21.41
N VAL A 184 7.66 -3.74 20.83
CA VAL A 184 8.71 -4.62 20.29
C VAL A 184 9.37 -3.97 19.06
N GLN A 185 10.56 -4.43 18.68
CA GLN A 185 11.32 -3.85 17.58
C GLN A 185 10.53 -3.76 16.26
N ARG A 186 9.78 -4.81 15.91
CA ARG A 186 8.95 -4.84 14.69
C ARG A 186 7.87 -3.75 14.68
N ALA A 187 7.11 -3.64 15.78
CA ALA A 187 6.07 -2.63 15.90
C ALA A 187 6.66 -1.21 15.93
N ALA A 188 7.85 -1.02 16.51
CA ALA A 188 8.58 0.25 16.43
C ALA A 188 8.98 0.60 14.98
N VAL A 189 9.43 -0.38 14.18
CA VAL A 189 9.72 -0.18 12.76
C VAL A 189 8.46 0.22 11.99
N VAL A 190 7.32 -0.44 12.22
CA VAL A 190 6.04 -0.07 11.59
C VAL A 190 5.63 1.36 11.95
N ARG A 191 5.77 1.76 13.23
CA ARG A 191 5.50 3.13 13.67
C ARG A 191 6.38 4.14 12.92
N ASP A 192 7.69 3.89 12.88
CA ASP A 192 8.66 4.79 12.26
C ASP A 192 8.48 4.87 10.73
N GLU A 193 8.09 3.76 10.09
CA GLU A 193 7.73 3.69 8.68
C GLU A 193 6.52 4.57 8.35
N ILE A 194 5.43 4.46 9.14
CA ILE A 194 4.23 5.28 8.95
C ILE A 194 4.58 6.77 9.06
N GLU A 195 5.37 7.18 10.06
CA GLU A 195 5.80 8.57 10.21
C GLU A 195 6.73 9.03 9.08
N GLY A 196 7.63 8.15 8.62
CA GLY A 196 8.53 8.42 7.52
C GLY A 196 7.77 8.74 6.22
N VAL A 197 6.68 8.00 5.95
CA VAL A 197 5.94 8.09 4.68
C VAL A 197 4.78 9.08 4.75
N PHE A 198 4.00 9.08 5.82
CA PHE A 198 2.81 9.94 5.97
C PHE A 198 3.07 11.22 6.77
N GLY A 199 4.28 11.39 7.30
CA GLY A 199 4.58 12.46 8.26
C GLY A 199 4.02 12.15 9.66
N PRO A 200 4.18 13.07 10.64
CA PRO A 200 3.74 12.84 12.01
C PRO A 200 2.26 12.46 12.10
N GLN A 201 1.97 11.32 12.72
CA GLN A 201 0.60 10.81 12.91
C GLN A 201 0.19 10.86 14.38
N SER A 202 -1.13 10.91 14.63
CA SER A 202 -1.65 10.65 15.97
C SER A 202 -1.68 9.15 16.19
N MET A 203 -0.75 8.63 16.98
CA MET A 203 -0.65 7.19 17.25
C MET A 203 -0.82 6.84 18.72
N GLY A 204 -1.23 5.60 18.99
CA GLY A 204 -1.38 5.06 20.35
C GLY A 204 -1.49 3.54 20.37
N GLY A 205 -2.05 3.02 21.46
CA GLY A 205 -2.08 1.58 21.72
C GLY A 205 -0.77 1.03 22.33
N PHE A 206 0.14 1.92 22.70
CA PHE A 206 1.40 1.59 23.39
C PHE A 206 1.73 2.66 24.44
N GLN A 207 2.54 2.32 25.43
CA GLN A 207 3.03 3.25 26.45
C GLN A 207 4.32 2.74 27.09
N PRO A 208 5.18 3.61 27.65
CA PRO A 208 6.37 3.18 28.39
C PRO A 208 6.03 2.15 29.47
N GLY A 209 6.70 0.99 29.43
CA GLY A 209 6.44 -0.14 30.33
C GLY A 209 5.33 -1.10 29.89
N GLY A 210 4.71 -0.86 28.73
CA GLY A 210 3.68 -1.72 28.13
C GLY A 210 2.25 -1.36 28.57
N VAL A 211 1.27 -1.79 27.77
CA VAL A 211 -0.17 -1.62 28.05
C VAL A 211 -0.68 -2.85 28.82
N SER A 212 -1.57 -2.65 29.79
CA SER A 212 -2.10 -3.74 30.64
C SER A 212 -3.62 -3.77 30.81
N SER A 213 -4.33 -2.79 30.25
CA SER A 213 -5.81 -2.74 30.25
C SER A 213 -6.31 -1.91 29.06
N GLY A 214 -7.64 -1.87 28.84
CA GLY A 214 -8.27 -1.00 27.83
C GLY A 214 -8.47 -1.62 26.45
N HIS A 215 -7.94 -2.82 26.20
CA HIS A 215 -8.15 -3.57 24.95
C HIS A 215 -8.92 -4.88 25.21
N MET A 216 -9.25 -5.59 24.13
CA MET A 216 -9.91 -6.89 24.22
C MET A 216 -8.92 -7.98 24.64
N ALA A 217 -9.44 -9.06 25.24
CA ALA A 217 -8.61 -10.20 25.64
C ALA A 217 -7.87 -10.77 24.42
N GLY A 218 -6.57 -11.05 24.56
CA GLY A 218 -5.72 -11.53 23.46
C GLY A 218 -5.26 -10.44 22.49
N SER A 219 -5.48 -9.15 22.80
CA SER A 219 -4.99 -8.05 21.98
C SER A 219 -3.45 -7.97 21.97
N ALA A 220 -2.88 -7.83 20.77
CA ALA A 220 -1.45 -7.63 20.54
C ALA A 220 -0.87 -6.36 21.19
N HIS A 221 -1.72 -5.40 21.59
CA HIS A 221 -1.28 -4.23 22.37
C HIS A 221 -0.67 -4.62 23.72
N TYR A 222 -1.15 -5.70 24.35
CA TYR A 222 -0.61 -6.17 25.63
C TYR A 222 0.81 -6.74 25.51
N GLU A 223 1.22 -7.11 24.30
CA GLU A 223 2.55 -7.63 23.98
C GLU A 223 3.44 -6.56 23.32
N GLY A 224 2.94 -5.32 23.19
CA GLY A 224 3.66 -4.24 22.52
C GLY A 224 3.85 -4.46 21.01
N ARG A 225 3.06 -5.34 20.40
CA ARG A 225 3.12 -5.69 18.97
C ARG A 225 2.16 -4.88 18.10
N ALA A 226 1.30 -4.06 18.69
CA ALA A 226 0.29 -3.32 17.95
C ALA A 226 0.40 -1.80 18.09
N VAL A 227 0.02 -1.11 17.02
CA VAL A 227 -0.03 0.35 16.92
C VAL A 227 -1.38 0.77 16.35
N ASP A 228 -2.01 1.75 16.97
CA ASP A 228 -3.22 2.40 16.44
C ASP A 228 -2.85 3.75 15.81
N VAL A 229 -3.27 3.99 14.57
CA VAL A 229 -3.14 5.28 13.88
C VAL A 229 -4.50 5.96 13.84
N PHE A 230 -4.70 6.99 14.67
CA PHE A 230 -5.98 7.66 14.82
C PHE A 230 -6.29 8.60 13.65
N VAL A 231 -7.44 8.37 13.01
CA VAL A 231 -8.00 9.18 11.92
C VAL A 231 -9.27 9.89 12.39
N ARG A 232 -9.12 10.73 13.43
CA ARG A 232 -10.23 11.41 14.13
C ARG A 232 -10.43 12.85 13.68
N PRO A 233 -11.67 13.38 13.70
CA PRO A 233 -12.93 12.67 13.95
C PRO A 233 -13.37 11.79 12.78
N ILE A 234 -14.31 10.88 12.99
CA ILE A 234 -14.88 10.06 11.91
C ILE A 234 -15.54 10.99 10.89
N SER A 235 -14.99 11.01 9.68
CA SER A 235 -15.47 11.83 8.57
C SER A 235 -15.10 11.18 7.23
N PRO A 236 -15.77 11.52 6.12
CA PRO A 236 -15.39 10.96 4.81
C PRO A 236 -13.94 11.23 4.42
N GLY A 237 -13.37 12.37 4.83
CA GLY A 237 -11.97 12.71 4.57
C GLY A 237 -11.01 11.82 5.35
N ASN A 238 -11.20 11.75 6.67
CA ASN A 238 -10.36 10.94 7.53
C ASN A 238 -10.51 9.44 7.27
N ARG A 239 -11.72 9.01 6.87
CA ARG A 239 -11.98 7.64 6.42
C ARG A 239 -11.14 7.29 5.19
N ARG A 240 -11.05 8.19 4.20
CA ARG A 240 -10.15 7.98 3.04
C ARG A 240 -8.67 7.93 3.46
N SER A 241 -8.24 8.81 4.36
CA SER A 241 -6.87 8.77 4.90
C SER A 241 -6.56 7.46 5.61
N GLY A 242 -7.48 6.94 6.43
CA GLY A 242 -7.33 5.64 7.07
C GLY A 242 -7.24 4.49 6.06
N TRP A 243 -8.05 4.50 5.00
CA TRP A 243 -7.94 3.51 3.93
C TRP A 243 -6.63 3.60 3.13
N ALA A 244 -6.07 4.79 2.95
CA ALA A 244 -4.76 4.95 2.34
C ALA A 244 -3.65 4.35 3.21
N ILE A 245 -3.69 4.58 4.53
CA ILE A 245 -2.73 4.01 5.49
C ILE A 245 -2.90 2.48 5.57
N ALA A 246 -4.14 1.99 5.68
CA ALA A 246 -4.41 0.55 5.75
C ALA A 246 -3.93 -0.18 4.48
N SER A 247 -4.21 0.38 3.29
CA SER A 247 -3.76 -0.22 2.03
C SER A 247 -2.24 -0.18 1.88
N TYR A 248 -1.59 0.90 2.35
CA TYR A 248 -0.14 0.97 2.42
C TYR A 248 0.45 -0.13 3.31
N LEU A 249 -0.09 -0.32 4.51
CA LEU A 249 0.37 -1.35 5.44
C LEU A 249 0.19 -2.76 4.87
N VAL A 250 -0.92 -3.03 4.20
CA VAL A 250 -1.13 -4.32 3.51
C VAL A 250 -0.12 -4.52 2.38
N ALA A 251 0.20 -3.49 1.59
CA ALA A 251 1.22 -3.56 0.55
C ALA A 251 2.63 -3.83 1.08
N GLN A 252 2.92 -3.40 2.31
CA GLN A 252 4.21 -3.56 2.99
C GLN A 252 4.25 -4.76 3.94
N ALA A 253 3.19 -5.58 3.97
CA ALA A 253 2.97 -6.52 5.06
C ALA A 253 4.06 -7.60 5.14
N ASP A 254 4.54 -8.08 4.00
CA ASP A 254 5.62 -9.06 3.93
C ASP A 254 6.93 -8.48 4.50
N ARG A 255 7.41 -7.36 3.93
CA ARG A 255 8.63 -6.66 4.38
C ARG A 255 8.62 -6.27 5.85
N LEU A 256 7.47 -5.85 6.36
CA LEU A 256 7.32 -5.35 7.74
C LEU A 256 6.89 -6.44 8.73
N SER A 257 6.69 -7.68 8.26
CA SER A 257 6.15 -8.78 9.06
C SER A 257 4.83 -8.38 9.77
N ILE A 258 3.95 -7.69 9.06
CA ILE A 258 2.61 -7.33 9.55
C ILE A 258 1.73 -8.58 9.49
N ASN A 259 1.04 -8.86 10.59
CA ASN A 259 0.17 -10.01 10.72
C ASN A 259 -1.30 -9.65 10.49
N THR A 260 -1.75 -8.50 10.99
CA THR A 260 -3.14 -8.05 10.82
C THR A 260 -3.21 -6.55 10.60
N VAL A 261 -4.17 -6.13 9.76
CA VAL A 261 -4.62 -4.74 9.66
C VAL A 261 -6.13 -4.69 9.83
N ILE A 262 -6.63 -3.79 10.69
CA ILE A 262 -8.07 -3.58 10.93
C ILE A 262 -8.38 -2.11 10.70
N PHE A 263 -9.40 -1.84 9.88
CA PHE A 263 -9.91 -0.49 9.72
C PHE A 263 -11.34 -0.50 9.19
N ASP A 264 -12.17 0.40 9.69
CA ASP A 264 -13.48 0.70 9.12
C ASP A 264 -14.36 -0.56 8.96
N ASP A 265 -14.45 -1.34 10.04
CA ASP A 265 -15.24 -2.58 10.12
C ASP A 265 -14.73 -3.72 9.20
N ARG A 266 -13.46 -3.63 8.77
CA ARG A 266 -12.78 -4.61 7.91
C ARG A 266 -11.49 -5.08 8.54
N ILE A 267 -11.15 -6.34 8.27
CA ILE A 267 -9.92 -6.97 8.73
C ILE A 267 -9.25 -7.74 7.59
N TRP A 268 -7.93 -7.56 7.49
CA TRP A 268 -7.04 -8.32 6.62
C TRP A 268 -6.01 -9.05 7.48
N HIS A 269 -5.65 -10.27 7.10
CA HIS A 269 -4.66 -11.11 7.78
C HIS A 269 -3.59 -11.58 6.81
N ALA A 270 -2.35 -11.66 7.25
CA ALA A 270 -1.26 -12.28 6.52
C ALA A 270 -1.37 -13.82 6.49
N GLY A 271 -0.52 -14.46 5.67
CA GLY A 271 -0.36 -15.91 5.65
C GLY A 271 -1.55 -16.64 5.05
N SER A 272 -1.89 -17.81 5.59
CA SER A 272 -2.94 -18.70 5.03
C SER A 272 -4.34 -18.10 4.86
N ARG A 273 -4.60 -16.91 5.44
CA ARG A 273 -5.88 -16.18 5.32
C ARG A 273 -5.79 -14.96 4.40
N SER A 274 -4.62 -14.66 3.86
CA SER A 274 -4.39 -13.46 3.05
C SER A 274 -5.13 -13.50 1.70
N ASP A 275 -5.36 -14.70 1.15
CA ASP A 275 -6.17 -14.93 -0.05
C ASP A 275 -7.65 -14.55 0.11
N ASP A 276 -8.17 -14.48 1.34
CA ASP A 276 -9.54 -14.01 1.62
C ASP A 276 -9.69 -12.51 1.36
N GLY A 277 -8.59 -11.78 1.21
CA GLY A 277 -8.57 -10.32 1.13
C GLY A 277 -9.13 -9.67 2.39
N TRP A 278 -9.92 -8.61 2.23
CA TRP A 278 -10.60 -7.94 3.33
C TRP A 278 -11.90 -8.66 3.71
N THR A 279 -12.03 -9.04 4.98
CA THR A 279 -13.23 -9.66 5.53
C THR A 279 -13.93 -8.73 6.52
N ASP A 280 -15.17 -9.03 6.90
CA ASP A 280 -15.90 -8.28 7.92
C ASP A 280 -15.21 -8.44 9.29
N TYR A 281 -15.00 -7.34 10.01
CA TYR A 281 -14.49 -7.39 11.37
C TYR A 281 -15.62 -7.61 12.37
N GLU A 282 -15.61 -8.75 13.06
CA GLU A 282 -16.65 -9.04 14.07
C GLU A 282 -16.23 -8.56 15.45
N VAL A 283 -16.89 -7.51 15.95
CA VAL A 283 -16.74 -7.08 17.35
C VAL A 283 -17.25 -8.18 18.30
N PRO A 284 -16.44 -8.68 19.24
CA PRO A 284 -16.89 -9.68 20.21
C PRO A 284 -18.10 -9.20 21.01
N SER A 285 -19.12 -10.04 21.16
CA SER A 285 -20.36 -9.70 21.90
C SER A 285 -20.14 -9.32 23.38
N SER A 286 -19.00 -9.72 23.95
CA SER A 286 -18.57 -9.34 25.29
C SER A 286 -18.00 -7.92 25.39
N SER A 287 -17.63 -7.30 24.27
CA SER A 287 -17.05 -5.96 24.23
C SER A 287 -18.05 -4.89 24.68
N ARG A 288 -17.53 -3.81 25.25
CA ARG A 288 -18.29 -2.67 25.78
C ARG A 288 -17.56 -1.39 25.36
N GLY A 289 -18.29 -0.39 24.88
CA GLY A 289 -17.71 0.86 24.41
C GLY A 289 -18.55 1.50 23.32
N ASP A 290 -18.02 2.55 22.72
CA ASP A 290 -18.59 3.14 21.51
C ASP A 290 -18.41 2.16 20.34
N GLN A 291 -19.50 1.84 19.65
CA GLN A 291 -19.51 0.84 18.58
C GLN A 291 -18.56 1.23 17.44
N ALA A 292 -18.48 2.51 17.07
CA ALA A 292 -17.63 2.94 15.97
C ALA A 292 -16.14 2.82 16.31
N ILE A 293 -15.78 2.96 17.59
CA ILE A 293 -14.41 2.71 18.08
C ILE A 293 -14.12 1.21 18.06
N LEU A 294 -15.05 0.39 18.54
CA LEU A 294 -14.89 -1.07 18.53
C LEU A 294 -14.76 -1.62 17.10
N GLU A 295 -15.46 -1.02 16.13
CA GLU A 295 -15.36 -1.33 14.69
C GLU A 295 -14.15 -0.66 14.01
N HIS A 296 -13.24 -0.03 14.76
CA HIS A 296 -12.02 0.60 14.24
C HIS A 296 -12.32 1.67 13.15
N ARG A 297 -13.44 2.39 13.26
CA ARG A 297 -13.82 3.42 12.27
C ARG A 297 -13.11 4.75 12.47
N ASP A 298 -12.41 4.91 13.61
CA ASP A 298 -11.68 6.13 13.97
C ASP A 298 -10.16 5.92 14.06
N HIS A 299 -9.66 4.71 13.81
CA HIS A 299 -8.24 4.39 13.79
C HIS A 299 -7.93 3.16 12.94
N VAL A 300 -6.79 3.19 12.25
CA VAL A 300 -6.21 2.00 11.62
C VAL A 300 -5.43 1.27 12.70
N HIS A 301 -5.78 0.02 12.97
CA HIS A 301 -5.02 -0.86 13.85
C HIS A 301 -4.11 -1.76 13.01
N VAL A 302 -2.87 -1.94 13.47
CA VAL A 302 -1.90 -2.85 12.87
C VAL A 302 -1.17 -3.62 13.96
N ASP A 303 -1.06 -4.94 13.79
CA ASP A 303 -0.17 -5.78 14.60
C ASP A 303 0.83 -6.55 13.75
N VAL A 304 2.01 -6.75 14.31
CA VAL A 304 3.11 -7.49 13.70
C VAL A 304 3.16 -8.92 14.21
N ALA A 305 3.73 -9.81 13.40
CA ALA A 305 4.01 -11.18 13.78
C ALA A 305 4.91 -11.25 15.04
N ASP A 306 4.66 -12.27 15.85
CA ASP A 306 5.45 -12.63 17.04
C ASP A 306 6.94 -12.82 16.66
#